data_AF-A0A834CX78-F1
#
_entry.id   AF-A0A834CX78-F1
#
_cell.length_a   1.000
_cell.length_b   1.000
_cell.length_c   1.000
_cell.angle_alpha   90.00
_cell.angle_beta   90.00
_cell.angle_gamma   90.00
#
_symmetry.space_group_name_H-M   'P 1'
#
loop_
_entity.id
_entity.type
_entity.pdbx_description
1 polymer ?
#
loop_
_entity_poly.entity_id
_entity_poly.type
_entity_poly.pdbx_seq_one_letter_code
_entity_poly.pdbx_strand_id
1 'polypeptide(L)'
;MASVAGNESANGSSGSKEAERLPIEPLRLPTVEEIRGQDIWNNCAVRSVVSGVMGGGLGLFMGMFLGALDNPLMQEEMTGRQQFIYTAKQMGRRSWSSAKAFAVMGLVFSAAECVVEKARAKHDVTNTVVAGCVTGGVISAKGGPQAACVGCAGFAAFSVLIEKFLDRHD
;
A
#
# COMPACT_ATOMS: atom_id res chain seq x y z
N MET A 1 2.03 3.50 -15.14
CA MET A 1 0.62 3.92 -15.38
C MET A 1 -0.22 3.22 -14.32
N ALA A 2 -0.73 3.82 -13.25
CA ALA A 2 -1.11 5.20 -12.99
C ALA A 2 -0.29 5.83 -11.87
N SER A 3 0.20 7.04 -12.13
CA SER A 3 0.74 7.94 -11.13
C SER A 3 -0.43 8.57 -10.37
N VAL A 4 -0.46 8.42 -9.05
CA VAL A 4 -1.08 9.42 -8.18
C VAL A 4 0.04 9.90 -7.28
N ALA A 5 0.51 11.09 -7.60
CA ALA A 5 1.44 11.86 -6.80
C ALA A 5 0.82 12.10 -5.42
N GLY A 6 1.34 11.42 -4.42
CA GLY A 6 1.18 11.74 -3.00
C GLY A 6 2.54 12.20 -2.51
N ASN A 7 2.70 13.51 -2.50
CA ASN A 7 3.89 14.28 -2.17
C ASN A 7 4.32 14.03 -0.71
N GLU A 8 5.46 13.38 -0.47
CA GLU A 8 6.19 13.46 0.82
C GLU A 8 7.57 12.80 0.74
N SER A 9 8.62 13.61 0.62
CA SER A 9 9.87 13.47 1.38
C SER A 9 10.80 14.64 1.08
N ALA A 10 10.89 15.52 2.06
CA ALA A 10 11.86 16.60 2.11
C ALA A 10 13.27 16.01 2.19
N ASN A 11 14.11 16.26 1.17
CA ASN A 11 15.53 15.93 1.22
C ASN A 11 16.34 17.19 1.60
N GLY A 12 16.92 17.17 2.80
CA GLY A 12 17.86 18.19 3.25
C GLY A 12 19.31 17.80 2.94
N SER A 13 20.02 18.61 2.16
CA SER A 13 21.26 19.29 2.57
C SER A 13 22.15 19.66 1.37
N SER A 14 22.39 20.96 1.19
CA SER A 14 23.71 21.45 0.78
C SER A 14 23.81 22.91 1.20
N GLY A 15 24.75 23.19 2.10
CA GLY A 15 24.90 24.51 2.71
C GLY A 15 25.49 25.53 1.73
N SER A 16 25.00 26.76 1.81
CA SER A 16 25.77 27.99 1.60
C SER A 16 24.96 29.19 2.12
N LYS A 17 25.57 29.91 3.05
CA LYS A 17 25.45 31.33 3.41
C LYS A 17 24.33 32.13 2.72
N GLU A 18 23.45 32.74 3.53
CA GLU A 18 23.22 34.20 3.59
C GLU A 18 21.91 34.42 4.37
N ALA A 19 21.95 35.21 5.44
CA ALA A 19 20.76 35.69 6.10
C ALA A 19 20.14 36.81 5.25
N GLU A 20 19.21 36.48 4.36
CA GLU A 20 18.51 37.46 3.52
C GLU A 20 16.98 37.30 3.61
N ARG A 21 16.31 38.35 4.09
CA ARG A 21 14.86 38.67 4.10
C ARG A 21 13.87 37.50 3.93
N LEU A 22 13.06 37.23 4.96
CA LEU A 22 11.79 36.48 4.83
C LEU A 22 10.87 37.16 3.80
N PRO A 23 10.64 36.58 2.61
CA PRO A 23 9.47 36.92 1.83
C PRO A 23 8.31 36.29 2.59
N ILE A 24 7.43 37.10 3.16
CA ILE A 24 6.15 36.61 3.67
C ILE A 24 5.36 36.18 2.43
N GLU A 25 5.55 34.92 2.03
CA GLU A 25 4.71 34.28 1.02
C GLU A 25 3.29 34.27 1.59
N PRO A 26 2.29 34.83 0.88
CA PRO A 26 0.93 34.82 1.38
C PRO A 26 0.50 33.37 1.64
N LEU A 27 0.11 33.07 2.88
CA LEU A 27 -0.56 31.82 3.25
C LEU A 27 -1.78 31.66 2.35
N ARG A 28 -1.61 30.90 1.26
CA ARG A 28 -2.68 30.43 0.40
C ARG A 28 -3.53 29.53 1.29
N LEU A 29 -4.64 30.06 1.80
CA LEU A 29 -5.58 29.24 2.55
C LEU A 29 -6.04 28.11 1.62
N PRO A 30 -5.85 26.84 1.99
CA PRO A 30 -6.34 25.73 1.20
C PRO A 30 -7.85 25.94 1.00
N THR A 31 -8.31 25.78 -0.24
CA THR A 31 -9.74 25.86 -0.56
C THR A 31 -10.49 24.79 0.24
N VAL A 32 -11.79 24.99 0.47
CA VAL A 32 -12.63 24.08 1.29
C VAL A 32 -12.61 22.62 0.78
N GLU A 33 -12.31 22.41 -0.51
CA GLU A 33 -12.12 21.08 -1.10
C GLU A 33 -10.79 20.44 -0.69
N GLU A 34 -9.72 21.23 -0.55
CA GLU A 34 -8.38 20.76 -0.15
C GLU A 34 -8.29 20.51 1.36
N ILE A 35 -9.02 21.29 2.17
CA ILE A 35 -9.20 21.03 3.62
C ILE A 35 -9.92 19.69 3.84
N ARG A 36 -10.98 19.41 3.08
CA ARG A 36 -11.65 18.10 3.14
C ARG A 36 -10.74 16.96 2.73
N GLY A 37 -9.84 17.19 1.77
CA GLY A 37 -8.78 16.26 1.41
C GLY A 37 -7.88 15.95 2.61
N GLN A 38 -7.37 16.98 3.28
CA GLN A 38 -6.55 16.78 4.48
C GLN A 38 -7.28 16.07 5.61
N ASP A 39 -8.58 16.34 5.84
CA ASP A 39 -9.36 15.63 6.88
C ASP A 39 -9.49 14.13 6.59
N ILE A 40 -9.64 13.75 5.32
CA ILE A 40 -9.69 12.35 4.88
C ILE A 40 -8.35 11.65 5.16
N TRP A 41 -7.24 12.32 4.89
CA TRP A 41 -5.89 11.78 5.12
C TRP A 41 -5.45 11.85 6.59
N ASN A 42 -5.97 12.80 7.37
CA ASN A 42 -5.78 12.92 8.82
C ASN A 42 -6.59 11.88 9.60
N ASN A 43 -7.65 11.33 9.02
CA ASN A 43 -8.43 10.28 9.66
C ASN A 43 -7.85 8.90 9.30
N CYS A 44 -7.16 8.28 10.27
CA CYS A 44 -6.56 6.96 10.09
C CYS A 44 -7.57 5.90 9.64
N ALA A 45 -8.82 5.95 10.11
CA ALA A 45 -9.84 4.99 9.70
C ALA A 45 -10.20 5.16 8.23
N VAL A 46 -10.40 6.40 7.78
CA VAL A 46 -10.76 6.68 6.38
C VAL A 46 -9.58 6.37 5.46
N ARG A 47 -8.36 6.82 5.79
CA ARG A 47 -7.13 6.51 5.04
C ARG A 47 -6.92 5.00 4.88
N SER A 48 -7.14 4.24 5.94
CA SER A 48 -7.01 2.77 5.94
C SER A 48 -8.09 2.07 5.11
N VAL A 49 -9.32 2.59 5.11
CA VAL A 49 -10.41 2.03 4.29
C VAL A 49 -10.15 2.31 2.81
N VAL A 50 -9.76 3.54 2.46
CA VAL A 50 -9.48 3.92 1.07
C VAL A 50 -8.32 3.10 0.51
N SER A 51 -7.22 2.97 1.26
CA SER A 51 -6.07 2.14 0.88
C SER A 51 -6.44 0.65 0.82
N GLY A 52 -7.28 0.15 1.74
CA GLY A 52 -7.80 -1.22 1.69
C GLY A 52 -8.66 -1.48 0.45
N VAL A 53 -9.53 -0.55 0.05
CA VAL A 53 -10.35 -0.66 -1.16
C VAL A 53 -9.46 -0.64 -2.41
N MET A 54 -8.48 0.27 -2.46
CA MET A 54 -7.54 0.37 -3.58
C MET A 54 -6.68 -0.91 -3.70
N GLY A 55 -6.17 -1.42 -2.58
CA GLY A 55 -5.44 -2.68 -2.50
C GLY A 55 -6.32 -3.88 -2.91
N GLY A 56 -7.56 -3.93 -2.45
CA GLY A 56 -8.53 -4.96 -2.84
C GLY A 56 -8.82 -4.96 -4.33
N GLY A 57 -8.97 -3.79 -4.95
CA GLY A 57 -9.13 -3.64 -6.39
C GLY A 57 -7.94 -4.16 -7.18
N LEU A 58 -6.72 -3.79 -6.77
CA LEU A 58 -5.48 -4.31 -7.35
C LEU A 58 -5.37 -5.83 -7.17
N GLY A 59 -5.73 -6.36 -6.00
CA GLY A 59 -5.71 -7.79 -5.71
C GLY A 59 -6.73 -8.58 -6.51
N LEU A 60 -7.91 -8.01 -6.80
CA LEU A 60 -8.90 -8.61 -7.68
C LEU A 60 -8.38 -8.68 -9.11
N PHE A 61 -7.81 -7.57 -9.61
CA PHE A 61 -7.19 -7.52 -10.93
C PHE A 61 -6.05 -8.54 -11.05
N MET A 62 -5.13 -8.55 -10.08
CA MET A 62 -4.02 -9.49 -10.03
C MET A 62 -4.51 -10.94 -9.96
N GLY A 63 -5.50 -11.24 -9.12
CA GLY A 63 -6.04 -12.59 -8.99
C GLY A 63 -6.79 -13.08 -10.22
N MET A 64 -7.47 -12.17 -10.94
CA MET A 64 -8.11 -12.45 -12.22
C MET A 64 -7.06 -12.68 -13.32
N PHE A 65 -6.02 -11.85 -13.36
CA PHE A 65 -4.93 -12.00 -14.32
C PHE A 65 -4.18 -13.33 -14.14
N LEU A 66 -3.76 -13.68 -12.92
CA LEU A 66 -3.14 -14.98 -12.67
C LEU A 66 -4.13 -16.14 -12.91
N GLY A 67 -5.40 -15.97 -12.57
CA GLY A 67 -6.44 -16.95 -12.88
C GLY A 67 -6.65 -17.18 -14.38
N ALA A 68 -6.41 -16.17 -15.21
CA ALA A 68 -6.43 -16.30 -16.67
C ALA A 68 -5.19 -17.02 -17.21
N LEU A 69 -4.02 -16.81 -16.59
CA LEU A 69 -2.76 -17.46 -16.97
C LEU A 69 -2.66 -18.91 -16.52
N ASP A 70 -3.23 -19.27 -15.36
CA ASP A 70 -3.25 -20.64 -14.81
C ASP A 70 -4.27 -21.58 -15.51
N ASN A 71 -4.70 -21.27 -16.75
CA ASN A 71 -5.59 -22.11 -17.56
C ASN A 71 -4.89 -22.91 -18.69
N PRO A 72 -3.83 -23.71 -18.45
CA PRO A 72 -3.38 -24.67 -19.45
C PRO A 72 -4.24 -25.94 -19.36
N LEU A 73 -5.20 -26.07 -20.28
CA LEU A 73 -5.53 -27.33 -20.97
C LEU A 73 -5.41 -28.64 -20.16
N MET A 74 -6.17 -28.80 -19.07
CA MET A 74 -6.32 -30.10 -18.39
C MET A 74 -7.78 -30.34 -18.04
N GLN A 75 -8.61 -30.52 -19.07
CA GLN A 75 -9.97 -31.02 -18.91
C GLN A 75 -10.47 -31.59 -20.25
N GLU A 76 -9.75 -32.59 -20.75
CA GLU A 76 -10.07 -33.29 -22.01
C GLU A 76 -11.33 -34.17 -21.91
N GLU A 77 -12.06 -34.14 -20.78
CA GLU A 77 -13.20 -35.03 -20.54
C GLU A 77 -14.43 -34.38 -19.90
N MET A 78 -14.68 -33.07 -20.11
CA MET A 78 -15.97 -32.46 -19.70
C MET A 78 -16.52 -31.50 -20.76
N THR A 79 -17.85 -31.45 -20.87
CA THR A 79 -18.58 -30.54 -21.77
C THR A 79 -18.10 -29.08 -21.57
N GLY A 80 -17.80 -28.36 -22.66
CA GLY A 80 -17.19 -27.01 -22.60
C GLY A 80 -17.94 -25.98 -21.76
N ARG A 81 -19.26 -26.16 -21.54
CA ARG A 81 -20.03 -25.34 -20.60
C ARG A 81 -19.68 -25.61 -19.13
N GLN A 82 -19.45 -26.87 -18.75
CA GLN A 82 -19.06 -27.24 -17.39
C GLN A 82 -17.63 -26.80 -17.08
N GLN A 83 -16.72 -26.91 -18.07
CA GLN A 83 -15.35 -26.41 -17.94
C GLN A 83 -15.34 -24.89 -17.77
N PHE A 84 -16.09 -24.15 -18.59
CA PHE A 84 -16.18 -22.69 -18.45
C PHE A 84 -16.74 -22.26 -17.09
N ILE A 85 -17.81 -22.92 -16.62
CA ILE A 85 -18.40 -22.63 -15.30
C ILE A 85 -17.42 -22.99 -14.16
N TYR A 86 -16.72 -24.12 -14.26
CA TYR A 86 -15.76 -24.55 -13.25
C TYR A 86 -14.54 -23.61 -13.21
N THR A 87 -13.99 -23.27 -14.37
CA THR A 87 -12.90 -22.29 -14.51
C THR A 87 -13.32 -20.92 -13.98
N ALA A 88 -14.50 -20.41 -14.37
CA ALA A 88 -14.99 -19.13 -13.86
C ALA A 88 -15.16 -19.14 -12.34
N LYS A 89 -15.65 -20.25 -11.76
CA LYS A 89 -15.81 -20.41 -10.31
C LYS A 89 -14.46 -20.48 -9.59
N GLN A 90 -13.49 -21.20 -10.13
CA GLN A 90 -12.14 -21.30 -9.57
C GLN A 90 -11.42 -19.95 -9.65
N MET A 91 -11.48 -19.29 -10.80
CA MET A 91 -10.95 -17.95 -11.03
C MET A 91 -11.57 -16.95 -10.05
N GLY A 92 -12.89 -16.95 -9.91
CA GLY A 92 -13.60 -16.08 -8.96
C GLY A 92 -13.18 -16.30 -7.51
N ARG A 93 -13.05 -17.55 -7.06
CA ARG A 93 -12.57 -17.87 -5.70
C ARG A 93 -11.14 -17.39 -5.47
N ARG A 94 -10.26 -17.57 -6.46
CA ARG A 94 -8.86 -17.12 -6.39
C ARG A 94 -8.77 -15.60 -6.36
N SER A 95 -9.48 -14.92 -7.25
CA SER A 95 -9.58 -13.45 -7.28
C SER A 95 -10.10 -12.90 -5.96
N TRP A 96 -11.14 -13.51 -5.39
CA TRP A 96 -11.68 -13.10 -4.09
C TRP A 96 -10.66 -13.27 -2.95
N SER A 97 -9.95 -14.40 -2.92
CA SER A 97 -8.90 -14.62 -1.92
C SER A 97 -7.74 -13.63 -2.05
N SER A 98 -7.36 -13.29 -3.29
CA SER A 98 -6.30 -12.32 -3.59
C SER A 98 -6.73 -10.91 -3.20
N ALA A 99 -7.92 -10.49 -3.61
CA ALA A 99 -8.51 -9.21 -3.22
C ALA A 99 -8.52 -9.04 -1.69
N LYS A 100 -8.93 -10.08 -0.94
CA LYS A 100 -8.92 -10.06 0.51
C LYS A 100 -7.51 -9.89 1.09
N ALA A 101 -6.52 -10.59 0.55
CA ALA A 101 -5.14 -10.49 1.02
C ALA A 101 -4.58 -9.07 0.80
N PHE A 102 -4.75 -8.50 -0.39
CA PHE A 102 -4.27 -7.15 -0.70
C PHE A 102 -5.07 -6.05 0.02
N ALA A 103 -6.37 -6.24 0.23
CA ALA A 103 -7.17 -5.31 1.03
C ALA A 103 -6.70 -5.27 2.48
N VAL A 104 -6.41 -6.42 3.08
CA VAL A 104 -5.87 -6.50 4.45
C VAL A 104 -4.46 -5.91 4.52
N MET A 105 -3.59 -6.22 3.56
CA MET A 105 -2.26 -5.59 3.44
C MET A 105 -2.37 -4.06 3.42
N GLY A 106 -3.18 -3.50 2.51
CA GLY A 106 -3.32 -2.05 2.35
C GLY A 106 -3.91 -1.38 3.58
N LEU A 107 -4.93 -1.99 4.19
CA LEU A 107 -5.57 -1.48 5.41
C LEU A 107 -4.57 -1.44 6.57
N VAL A 108 -3.88 -2.55 6.85
CA VAL A 108 -2.94 -2.64 7.99
C VAL A 108 -1.75 -1.71 7.79
N PHE A 109 -1.21 -1.63 6.57
CA PHE A 109 -0.10 -0.75 6.24
C PHE A 109 -0.46 0.72 6.49
N SER A 110 -1.57 1.18 5.91
CA SER A 110 -2.01 2.57 6.06
C SER A 110 -2.45 2.90 7.49
N ALA A 111 -3.03 1.94 8.22
CA ALA A 111 -3.39 2.13 9.62
C ALA A 111 -2.14 2.27 10.49
N ALA A 112 -1.15 1.41 10.28
CA ALA A 112 0.10 1.43 11.03
C ALA A 112 0.88 2.73 10.78
N GLU A 113 0.99 3.18 9.53
CA GLU A 113 1.60 4.48 9.22
C GLU A 113 0.87 5.62 9.92
N CYS A 114 -0.45 5.74 9.74
CA CYS A 114 -1.19 6.85 10.33
C CYS A 114 -1.15 6.88 11.86
N VAL A 115 -1.18 5.72 12.53
CA VAL A 115 -1.05 5.66 13.99
C VAL A 115 0.35 6.10 14.44
N VAL A 116 1.40 5.67 13.74
CA VAL A 116 2.78 6.04 14.06
C VAL A 116 3.04 7.52 13.75
N GLU A 117 2.53 8.03 12.64
CA GLU A 117 2.58 9.45 12.27
C GLU A 117 1.88 10.32 13.32
N LYS A 118 0.67 9.94 13.77
CA LYS A 118 -0.03 10.68 14.84
C LYS A 118 0.71 10.63 16.18
N ALA A 119 1.41 9.53 16.48
CA ALA A 119 2.18 9.41 17.71
C ALA A 119 3.48 10.24 17.67
N ARG A 120 4.15 10.33 16.51
CA ARG A 120 5.45 11.00 16.37
C ARG A 120 5.38 12.41 15.78
N ALA A 121 4.23 12.81 15.24
CA ALA A 121 4.01 14.07 14.54
C ALA A 121 5.05 14.38 13.45
N LYS A 122 5.61 13.32 12.83
CA LYS A 122 6.62 13.38 11.77
C LYS A 122 6.39 12.25 10.79
N HIS A 123 6.59 12.55 9.51
CA HIS A 123 6.64 11.57 8.42
C HIS A 123 8.11 11.33 8.08
N ASP A 124 8.62 10.15 8.45
CA ASP A 124 10.00 9.75 8.22
C ASP A 124 10.03 8.29 7.72
N VAL A 125 11.06 7.93 6.96
CA VAL A 125 11.36 6.56 6.48
C VAL A 125 11.19 5.48 7.56
N THR A 126 11.60 5.80 8.78
CA THR A 126 11.52 4.85 9.90
C THR A 126 10.08 4.49 10.27
N ASN A 127 9.10 5.36 10.02
CA ASN A 127 7.68 5.06 10.26
C ASN A 127 7.16 4.08 9.23
N THR A 128 7.52 4.27 7.96
CA THR A 128 7.15 3.38 6.85
C THR A 128 7.80 2.00 7.00
N VAL A 129 9.04 1.92 7.48
CA VAL A 129 9.70 0.64 7.81
C VAL A 129 9.00 -0.08 8.96
N VAL A 130 8.62 0.65 10.02
CA VAL A 130 7.88 0.07 11.16
C VAL A 130 6.49 -0.39 10.70
N ALA A 131 5.78 0.40 9.90
CA ALA A 131 4.50 0.03 9.33
C ALA A 131 4.61 -1.20 8.42
N GLY A 132 5.65 -1.29 7.60
CA GLY A 132 5.99 -2.47 6.80
C GLY A 132 6.20 -3.70 7.67
N CYS A 133 7.05 -3.61 8.70
CA CYS A 133 7.28 -4.70 9.64
C CYS A 133 5.98 -5.16 10.34
N VAL A 134 5.18 -4.22 10.84
CA VAL A 134 3.90 -4.51 11.50
C VAL A 134 2.96 -5.23 10.53
N THR A 135 2.86 -4.75 9.30
CA THR A 135 2.00 -5.35 8.27
C THR A 135 2.44 -6.77 7.92
N GLY A 136 3.73 -6.96 7.66
CA GLY A 136 4.31 -8.28 7.36
C GLY A 136 4.19 -9.25 8.53
N GLY A 137 4.37 -8.77 9.75
CA GLY A 137 4.21 -9.54 10.98
C GLY A 137 2.76 -9.95 11.23
N VAL A 138 1.80 -9.02 11.12
CA VAL A 138 0.37 -9.28 11.31
C VAL A 138 -0.15 -10.31 10.32
N ILE A 139 0.26 -10.22 9.06
CA ILE A 139 -0.29 -11.11 8.02
C ILE A 139 0.36 -12.49 8.08
N SER A 140 1.62 -12.56 8.49
CA SER A 140 2.34 -13.82 8.70
C SER A 140 2.09 -14.43 10.08
N ALA A 141 1.36 -13.75 10.98
CA ALA A 141 1.12 -14.20 12.35
C ALA A 141 0.44 -15.58 12.42
N LYS A 142 -0.42 -15.91 11.45
CA LYS A 142 -1.07 -17.23 11.35
C LYS A 142 -0.10 -18.37 11.05
N GLY A 143 1.08 -18.07 10.51
CA GLY A 143 2.16 -19.04 10.26
C GLY A 143 3.06 -19.31 11.47
N GLY A 144 2.76 -18.71 12.63
CA GLY A 144 3.56 -18.83 13.85
C GLY A 144 4.61 -17.71 14.01
N PRO A 145 5.34 -17.69 15.13
CA PRO A 145 6.26 -16.60 15.47
C PRO A 145 7.44 -16.48 14.50
N GLN A 146 7.97 -17.60 13.99
CA GLN A 146 9.04 -17.58 12.99
C GLN A 146 8.58 -16.94 11.67
N ALA A 147 7.37 -17.28 11.20
CA ALA A 147 6.80 -16.67 10.01
C ALA A 147 6.53 -15.17 10.22
N ALA A 148 6.09 -14.76 11.40
CA ALA A 148 5.92 -13.35 11.75
C ALA A 148 7.24 -12.57 11.71
N CYS A 149 8.33 -13.14 12.26
CA CYS A 149 9.66 -12.52 12.21
C CYS A 149 10.17 -12.38 10.77
N VAL A 150 10.06 -13.45 9.96
CA VAL A 150 10.46 -13.42 8.55
C VAL A 150 9.61 -12.43 7.76
N GLY A 151 8.30 -12.41 8.00
CA GLY A 151 7.37 -11.46 7.39
C GLY A 151 7.69 -10.01 7.74
N CYS A 152 7.93 -9.70 9.01
CA CYS A 152 8.36 -8.37 9.43
C CYS A 152 9.67 -7.96 8.75
N ALA A 153 10.69 -8.82 8.78
CA ALA A 153 12.00 -8.52 8.17
C ALA A 153 11.89 -8.31 6.66
N GLY A 154 11.12 -9.15 5.96
CA GLY A 154 10.91 -9.04 4.52
C GLY A 154 10.20 -7.75 4.12
N PHE A 155 9.09 -7.42 4.79
CA PHE A 155 8.35 -6.19 4.50
C PHE A 155 9.13 -4.93 4.90
N ALA A 156 9.85 -4.95 6.02
CA ALA A 156 10.73 -3.86 6.42
C ALA A 156 11.83 -3.61 5.39
N ALA A 157 12.51 -4.67 4.92
CA ALA A 157 13.53 -4.57 3.90
C ALA A 157 12.97 -4.07 2.56
N PHE A 158 11.79 -4.53 2.17
CA PHE A 158 11.10 -4.06 0.96
C PHE A 158 10.77 -2.56 1.05
N SER A 159 10.25 -2.08 2.19
CA SER A 159 9.98 -0.66 2.42
C SER A 159 11.24 0.20 2.26
N VAL A 160 12.35 -0.19 2.91
CA VAL A 160 13.64 0.53 2.76
C VAL A 160 14.10 0.56 1.31
N LEU A 161 13.94 -0.56 0.59
CA LEU A 161 14.38 -0.67 -0.80
C LEU A 161 13.58 0.27 -1.71
N ILE A 162 12.26 0.32 -1.54
CA ILE A 162 11.39 1.20 -2.32
C ILE A 162 11.69 2.66 -2.04
N GLU A 163 11.83 3.06 -0.77
CA GLU A 163 12.17 4.44 -0.43
C GLU A 163 13.53 4.84 -0.99
N LYS A 164 14.55 3.99 -0.86
CA LYS A 164 15.87 4.24 -1.45
C LYS A 164 15.87 4.25 -2.98
N PHE A 165 14.91 3.58 -3.61
CA PHE A 165 14.73 3.59 -5.05
C PHE A 165 14.07 4.89 -5.50
N LEU A 166 13.03 5.34 -4.80
CA LEU A 166 12.35 6.60 -5.05
C LEU A 166 13.29 7.80 -4.81
N ASP A 167 13.98 7.84 -3.67
CA ASP A 167 14.97 8.87 -3.32
C ASP A 167 16.12 8.99 -4.33
N ARG A 168 16.41 7.93 -5.09
CA ARG A 168 17.46 7.95 -6.12
C ARG A 168 16.93 8.47 -7.47
N HIS A 169 15.63 8.32 -7.71
CA HIS A 169 15.00 8.67 -8.98
C HIS A 169 14.29 10.03 -8.98
N ASP A 170 14.15 10.64 -7.80
CA ASP A 170 13.87 12.06 -7.61
C ASP A 170 15.18 12.88 -7.54
#